data_AF-A0A7S3RXZ1-F1
#
_entry.id   AF-A0A7S3RXZ1-F1
#
_cell.length_a   1.000
_cell.length_b   1.000
_cell.length_c   1.000
_cell.angle_alpha   90.00
_cell.angle_beta   90.00
_cell.angle_gamma   90.00
#
_symmetry.space_group_name_H-M   'P 1'
#
loop_
_entity.id
_entity.type
_entity.pdbx_description
1 polymer ?
#
loop_
_entity_poly.entity_id
_entity_poly.type
_entity_poly.pdbx_seq_one_letter_code
_entity_poly.pdbx_strand_id
1 'polypeptide(L)'
;PRNTRARVHMPRTPYSQGSCANCGAHRVLKYAHRTICCRYACQKVAAAQRRARLADGGADDAVAPTFCYKIEAVLGMRFCDPDQLIGKKRRNRLAAADNTICYLTRGTFKEDQHDAGFADTRWVELEELYENCGKAQLNGAVKKYRKAEDEAVKAAIAEFEEGIED
;
A
#
# COMPACT_ATOMS: atom_id res chain seq x y z
N PRO A 1 -17.92 -37.97 -1.70
CA PRO A 1 -18.48 -36.59 -1.66
C PRO A 1 -17.37 -35.54 -1.51
N ARG A 2 -16.96 -34.91 -2.61
CA ARG A 2 -15.93 -33.86 -2.63
C ARG A 2 -16.56 -32.53 -2.20
N ASN A 3 -16.09 -31.95 -1.11
CA ASN A 3 -16.52 -30.63 -0.65
C ASN A 3 -15.46 -29.60 -1.06
N THR A 4 -15.46 -29.21 -2.33
CA THR A 4 -14.66 -28.08 -2.83
C THR A 4 -15.34 -26.78 -2.41
N ARG A 5 -14.90 -26.20 -1.28
CA ARG A 5 -15.16 -24.78 -0.99
C ARG A 5 -14.45 -23.95 -2.07
N ALA A 6 -15.22 -23.52 -3.06
CA ALA A 6 -14.78 -22.52 -4.01
C ALA A 6 -14.38 -21.26 -3.21
N ARG A 7 -13.08 -20.92 -3.23
CA ARG A 7 -12.63 -19.59 -2.88
C ARG A 7 -13.36 -18.62 -3.81
N VAL A 8 -14.24 -17.80 -3.27
CA VAL A 8 -14.81 -16.67 -4.00
C VAL A 8 -13.65 -15.71 -4.25
N HIS A 9 -12.97 -15.88 -5.39
CA HIS A 9 -12.08 -14.87 -5.92
C HIS A 9 -13.00 -13.75 -6.39
N MET A 10 -13.35 -12.82 -5.48
CA MET A 10 -14.09 -11.64 -5.89
C MET A 10 -13.24 -10.94 -6.94
N PRO A 11 -13.73 -10.79 -8.18
CA PRO A 11 -13.03 -10.00 -9.17
C PRO A 11 -12.94 -8.60 -8.58
N ARG A 12 -11.71 -8.16 -8.26
CA ARG A 12 -11.47 -6.77 -7.86
C ARG A 12 -11.96 -5.94 -9.03
N THR A 13 -13.17 -5.38 -8.90
CA THR A 13 -13.66 -4.32 -9.77
C THR A 13 -12.50 -3.39 -10.07
N PRO A 14 -12.14 -3.16 -11.35
CA PRO A 14 -10.98 -2.36 -11.69
C PRO A 14 -11.07 -1.03 -10.94
N TYR A 15 -9.99 -0.66 -10.26
CA TYR A 15 -9.96 0.61 -9.57
C TYR A 15 -10.16 1.71 -10.60
N SER A 16 -11.15 2.58 -10.37
CA SER A 16 -11.45 3.68 -11.30
C SER A 16 -10.41 4.79 -11.10
N GLN A 17 -9.90 5.36 -12.18
CA GLN A 17 -9.14 6.61 -12.11
C GLN A 17 -10.11 7.80 -12.16
N GLY A 18 -9.81 8.85 -11.41
CA GLY A 18 -10.59 10.08 -11.41
C GLY A 18 -10.05 11.11 -10.41
N SER A 19 -10.73 12.24 -10.32
CA SER A 19 -10.37 13.31 -9.39
C SER A 19 -10.72 12.94 -7.95
N CYS A 20 -9.73 12.95 -7.06
CA CYS A 20 -9.94 12.71 -5.64
C CYS A 20 -10.75 13.85 -5.01
N ALA A 21 -11.86 13.53 -4.34
CA ALA A 21 -12.67 14.52 -3.64
C ALA A 21 -11.94 15.21 -2.47
N ASN A 22 -10.88 14.60 -1.93
CA ASN A 22 -10.11 15.17 -0.81
C ASN A 22 -8.93 16.04 -1.25
N CYS A 23 -8.16 15.62 -2.27
CA CYS A 23 -6.94 16.33 -2.68
C CYS A 23 -6.99 16.90 -4.10
N GLY A 24 -8.10 16.74 -4.82
CA GLY A 24 -8.29 17.23 -6.20
C GLY A 24 -7.48 16.50 -7.27
N ALA A 25 -6.46 15.72 -6.90
CA ALA A 25 -5.57 15.06 -7.85
C ALA A 25 -6.27 13.92 -8.62
N HIS A 26 -6.01 13.83 -9.93
CA HIS A 26 -6.45 12.71 -10.75
C HIS A 26 -5.59 11.46 -10.50
N ARG A 27 -6.17 10.44 -9.85
CA ARG A 27 -5.47 9.25 -9.34
C ARG A 27 -6.39 8.04 -9.32
N VAL A 28 -5.84 6.87 -8.98
CA VAL A 28 -6.63 5.68 -8.71
C VAL A 28 -7.47 5.87 -7.43
N LEU A 29 -8.79 5.75 -7.58
CA LEU A 29 -9.80 5.91 -6.54
C LEU A 29 -10.15 4.53 -5.95
N LYS A 30 -10.15 4.43 -4.62
CA LYS A 30 -10.29 3.16 -3.91
C LYS A 30 -11.35 3.16 -2.81
N TYR A 31 -11.61 4.31 -2.18
CA TYR A 31 -12.42 4.40 -0.96
C TYR A 31 -13.55 5.43 -1.11
N ALA A 32 -14.51 5.37 -0.17
CA ALA A 32 -15.71 6.21 -0.10
C ALA A 32 -16.40 6.40 -1.46
N HIS A 33 -17.20 5.40 -1.86
CA HIS A 33 -17.89 5.36 -3.15
C HIS A 33 -16.97 5.58 -4.38
N ARG A 34 -15.69 5.20 -4.27
CA ARG A 34 -14.65 5.41 -5.29
C ARG A 34 -14.45 6.88 -5.67
N THR A 35 -14.53 7.78 -4.68
CA THR A 35 -14.23 9.21 -4.86
C THR A 35 -12.94 9.64 -4.17
N ILE A 36 -12.38 8.79 -3.31
CA ILE A 36 -11.15 9.06 -2.55
C ILE A 36 -10.00 8.19 -3.04
N CYS A 37 -8.83 8.81 -3.21
CA CYS A 37 -7.62 8.15 -3.71
C CYS A 37 -6.90 7.33 -2.63
N CYS A 38 -5.91 6.55 -3.06
CA CYS A 38 -5.14 5.67 -2.18
C CYS A 38 -4.03 6.35 -1.37
N ARG A 39 -3.91 7.68 -1.38
CA ARG A 39 -2.94 8.40 -0.53
C ARG A 39 -3.30 8.23 0.92
N TYR A 40 -2.33 7.97 1.79
CA TYR A 40 -2.59 7.73 3.21
C TYR A 40 -3.37 8.89 3.86
N ALA A 41 -2.94 10.14 3.62
CA ALA A 41 -3.65 11.32 4.10
C ALA A 41 -5.14 11.38 3.66
N CYS A 42 -5.44 10.92 2.43
CA CYS A 42 -6.82 10.87 1.93
C CYS A 42 -7.60 9.70 2.53
N GLN A 43 -6.95 8.55 2.72
CA GLN A 43 -7.54 7.41 3.40
C GLN A 43 -7.93 7.73 4.84
N LYS A 44 -7.11 8.51 5.58
CA LYS A 44 -7.46 8.96 6.94
C LYS A 44 -8.77 9.75 6.98
N VAL A 45 -8.95 10.68 6.04
CA VAL A 45 -10.18 11.47 5.93
C VAL A 45 -11.38 10.58 5.62
N ALA A 46 -11.23 9.66 4.66
CA ALA A 46 -12.29 8.69 4.34
C ALA A 46 -12.67 7.81 5.55
N ALA A 47 -11.68 7.35 6.32
CA ALA A 47 -11.92 6.57 7.53
C ALA A 47 -12.66 7.40 8.59
N ALA A 48 -12.28 8.66 8.79
CA ALA A 48 -12.96 9.56 9.73
C ALA A 48 -14.42 9.83 9.32
N GLN A 49 -14.66 10.11 8.04
CA GLN A 49 -16.02 10.31 7.51
C GLN A 49 -16.88 9.06 7.67
N ARG A 50 -16.33 7.87 7.41
CA ARG A 50 -17.04 6.60 7.63
C ARG A 50 -17.40 6.41 9.10
N ARG A 51 -16.45 6.64 10.03
CA ARG A 51 -16.72 6.54 11.47
C ARG A 51 -17.83 7.48 11.92
N ALA A 52 -17.86 8.71 11.42
CA ALA A 52 -18.95 9.65 11.69
C ALA A 52 -20.31 9.12 11.22
N ARG A 53 -20.40 8.62 9.97
CA ARG A 53 -21.65 8.06 9.43
C ARG A 53 -22.15 6.83 10.19
N LEU A 54 -21.24 5.95 10.62
CA LEU A 54 -21.59 4.77 11.42
C LEU A 54 -22.11 5.15 12.81
N ALA A 55 -21.53 6.19 13.44
CA ALA A 55 -22.02 6.70 14.72
C ALA A 55 -23.45 7.26 14.62
N ASP A 56 -23.80 7.84 13.47
CA ASP A 56 -25.16 8.36 13.18
C ASP A 56 -26.16 7.26 12.74
N GLY A 57 -25.79 5.97 12.84
CA GLY A 57 -26.66 4.84 12.52
C GLY A 57 -26.78 4.54 11.02
N GLY A 58 -25.96 5.16 10.17
CA GLY A 58 -25.95 4.92 8.74
C GLY A 58 -25.23 3.60 8.38
N ALA A 59 -25.86 2.74 7.58
CA ALA A 59 -25.18 1.62 6.95
C ALA A 59 -24.35 2.11 5.75
N ASP A 60 -23.04 1.87 5.76
CA ASP A 60 -22.12 2.24 4.68
C ASP A 60 -21.69 0.98 3.89
N ASP A 61 -22.02 0.93 2.60
CA ASP A 61 -21.63 -0.14 1.68
C ASP A 61 -20.22 0.06 1.08
N ALA A 62 -19.56 1.19 1.38
CA ALA A 62 -18.20 1.45 0.95
C ALA A 62 -17.18 0.62 1.75
N VAL A 63 -16.19 0.08 1.03
CA VAL A 63 -15.05 -0.63 1.63
C VAL A 63 -14.29 0.30 2.57
N ALA A 64 -14.10 -0.15 3.82
CA ALA A 64 -13.33 0.56 4.82
C ALA A 64 -11.84 0.65 4.46
N PRO A 65 -11.19 1.81 4.66
CA PRO A 65 -9.73 1.87 4.63
C PRO A 65 -9.14 1.03 5.78
N THR A 66 -8.15 0.21 5.46
CA THR A 66 -7.37 -0.56 6.44
C THR A 66 -5.92 -0.11 6.39
N PHE A 67 -5.33 0.16 7.55
CA PHE A 67 -3.96 0.67 7.70
C PHE A 67 -3.03 -0.36 8.31
N CYS A 68 -1.74 -0.28 7.99
CA CYS A 68 -0.71 -1.11 8.58
C CYS A 68 -0.39 -0.64 10.00
N TYR A 69 -0.70 -1.48 11.00
CA TYR A 69 -0.39 -1.21 12.42
C TYR A 69 0.76 -2.06 12.96
N LYS A 70 1.26 -3.01 12.16
CA LYS A 70 2.40 -3.85 12.53
C LYS A 70 3.17 -4.26 11.29
N ILE A 71 4.46 -4.00 11.30
CA ILE A 71 5.40 -4.45 10.28
C ILE A 71 5.94 -5.83 10.68
N GLU A 72 5.68 -6.84 9.86
CA GLU A 72 6.32 -8.16 9.96
C GLU A 72 7.62 -8.18 9.15
N ALA A 73 7.57 -7.68 7.91
CA ALA A 73 8.74 -7.55 7.05
C ALA A 73 8.55 -6.43 6.02
N VAL A 74 9.67 -5.82 5.61
CA VAL A 74 9.75 -4.99 4.41
C VAL A 74 10.42 -5.81 3.32
N LEU A 75 9.80 -5.86 2.14
CA LEU A 75 10.17 -6.73 1.03
C LEU A 75 10.60 -5.95 -0.21
N GLY A 76 10.48 -4.63 -0.19
CA GLY A 76 10.80 -3.78 -1.33
C GLY A 76 10.52 -2.32 -1.04
N MET A 77 11.06 -1.45 -1.88
CA MET A 77 10.86 -0.01 -1.83
C MET A 77 10.56 0.52 -3.23
N ARG A 78 9.66 1.50 -3.32
CA ARG A 78 9.43 2.26 -4.55
C ARG A 78 9.31 3.73 -4.26
N PHE A 79 9.79 4.56 -5.18
CA PHE A 79 9.61 6.02 -5.16
C PHE A 79 8.39 6.48 -5.96
N CYS A 80 7.73 5.57 -6.68
CA CYS A 80 6.60 5.87 -7.53
C CYS A 80 5.74 4.60 -7.69
N ASP A 81 4.44 4.77 -7.88
CA ASP A 81 3.52 3.70 -8.25
C ASP A 81 3.24 3.75 -9.76
N PRO A 82 3.71 2.78 -10.57
CA PRO A 82 3.50 2.77 -12.02
C PRO A 82 2.02 2.85 -12.42
N ASP A 83 1.11 2.33 -11.60
CA ASP A 83 -0.34 2.37 -11.87
C ASP A 83 -0.91 3.79 -11.80
N GLN A 84 -0.17 4.73 -11.20
CA GLN A 84 -0.52 6.17 -11.16
C GLN A 84 0.09 6.94 -12.34
N LEU A 85 0.97 6.33 -13.13
CA LEU A 85 1.64 6.97 -14.26
C LEU A 85 0.88 6.71 -15.56
N ILE A 86 0.12 7.72 -15.99
CA ILE A 86 -0.62 7.69 -17.26
C ILE A 86 -0.14 8.75 -18.25
N GLY A 87 -0.27 8.47 -19.54
CA GLY A 87 -0.04 9.42 -20.62
C GLY A 87 1.35 10.06 -20.57
N LYS A 88 1.39 11.40 -20.53
CA LYS A 88 2.65 12.18 -20.48
C LYS A 88 3.52 11.82 -19.27
N LYS A 89 2.93 11.48 -18.12
CA LYS A 89 3.69 11.14 -16.90
C LYS A 89 4.51 9.85 -17.03
N ARG A 90 4.04 8.90 -17.85
CA ARG A 90 4.75 7.62 -18.08
C ARG A 90 5.98 7.76 -18.97
N ARG A 91 6.04 8.82 -19.80
CA ARG A 91 7.11 9.04 -20.78
C ARG A 91 8.09 10.14 -20.42
N ASN A 92 7.72 11.01 -19.48
CA ASN A 92 8.49 12.19 -19.11
C ASN A 92 9.05 12.05 -17.68
N ARG A 93 9.98 12.95 -17.31
CA ARG A 93 10.50 13.04 -15.94
C ARG A 93 9.36 13.22 -14.93
N LEU A 94 9.39 12.42 -13.88
CA LEU A 94 8.42 12.50 -12.79
C LEU A 94 8.55 13.83 -12.05
N ALA A 95 7.41 14.47 -11.78
CA ALA A 95 7.36 15.62 -10.90
C ALA A 95 7.48 15.17 -9.44
N ALA A 96 7.89 16.08 -8.55
CA ALA A 96 7.98 15.77 -7.12
C ALA A 96 6.65 15.25 -6.52
N ALA A 97 5.52 15.72 -7.03
CA ALA A 97 4.18 15.28 -6.60
C ALA A 97 3.80 13.85 -7.08
N ASP A 98 4.56 13.28 -8.02
CA ASP A 98 4.42 11.90 -8.46
C ASP A 98 5.35 10.96 -7.67
N ASN A 99 6.34 11.53 -6.96
CA ASN A 99 7.20 10.77 -6.08
C ASN A 99 6.49 10.49 -4.76
N THR A 100 6.46 9.23 -4.38
CA THR A 100 5.97 8.75 -3.10
C THR A 100 6.85 7.59 -2.66
N ILE A 101 7.43 7.74 -1.48
CA ILE A 101 8.14 6.65 -0.84
C ILE A 101 7.12 5.66 -0.29
N CYS A 102 7.09 4.46 -0.88
CA CYS A 102 6.32 3.34 -0.40
C CYS A 102 7.23 2.15 -0.13
N TYR A 103 6.90 1.37 0.88
CA TYR A 103 7.52 0.07 1.14
C TYR A 103 6.52 -1.06 0.88
N LEU A 104 6.98 -2.11 0.20
CA LEU A 104 6.23 -3.35 0.09
C LEU A 104 6.28 -4.03 1.46
N THR A 105 5.20 -3.94 2.20
CA THR A 105 5.15 -4.30 3.60
C THR A 105 4.29 -5.53 3.78
N ARG A 106 4.88 -6.60 4.33
CA ARG A 106 4.13 -7.68 4.96
C ARG A 106 3.80 -7.23 6.38
N GLY A 107 2.53 -7.20 6.75
CA GLY A 107 2.11 -6.67 8.03
C GLY A 107 0.69 -6.99 8.41
N THR A 108 0.28 -6.51 9.58
CA THR A 108 -1.10 -6.61 10.07
C THR A 108 -1.86 -5.32 9.74
N PHE A 109 -2.92 -5.46 8.94
CA PHE A 109 -3.77 -4.37 8.51
C PHE A 109 -5.08 -4.34 9.29
N LYS A 110 -5.48 -3.17 9.76
CA LYS A 110 -6.65 -2.97 10.62
C LYS A 110 -7.45 -1.74 10.19
N GLU A 111 -8.75 -1.74 10.41
CA GLU A 111 -9.58 -0.52 10.27
C GLU A 111 -9.28 0.50 11.37
N ASP A 112 -8.99 0.02 12.58
CA ASP A 112 -8.65 0.84 13.75
C ASP A 112 -7.89 0.04 14.83
N GLN A 113 -7.70 0.65 16.00
CA GLN A 113 -6.97 0.06 17.13
C GLN A 113 -7.71 -1.12 17.80
N HIS A 114 -9.03 -1.23 17.63
CA HIS A 114 -9.89 -2.26 18.21
C HIS A 114 -10.12 -3.43 17.25
N ASP A 115 -9.81 -3.26 15.97
CA ASP A 115 -9.82 -4.34 15.00
C ASP A 115 -8.63 -5.31 15.20
N ALA A 116 -8.93 -6.62 15.17
CA ALA A 116 -7.93 -7.68 15.22
C ALA A 116 -7.00 -7.62 13.99
N GLY A 117 -7.56 -7.18 12.86
CA GLY A 117 -6.87 -7.07 11.58
C GLY A 117 -6.58 -8.41 10.92
N PHE A 118 -5.85 -8.34 9.81
CA PHE A 118 -5.42 -9.50 9.06
C PHE A 118 -4.03 -9.28 8.45
N ALA A 119 -3.32 -10.38 8.22
CA ALA A 119 -2.01 -10.32 7.59
C ALA A 119 -2.14 -10.14 6.07
N ASP A 120 -1.42 -9.17 5.51
CA ASP A 120 -1.39 -8.93 4.06
C ASP A 120 -0.04 -8.36 3.63
N THR A 121 0.20 -8.33 2.32
CA THR A 121 1.39 -7.74 1.70
C THR A 121 0.96 -6.64 0.73
N ARG A 122 1.30 -5.39 1.04
CA ARG A 122 0.86 -4.23 0.24
C ARG A 122 1.94 -3.18 0.11
N TRP A 123 1.85 -2.37 -0.94
CA TRP A 123 2.59 -1.10 -1.00
C TRP A 123 1.97 -0.11 -0.02
N VAL A 124 2.74 0.27 1.00
CA VAL A 124 2.32 1.18 2.08
C VAL A 124 3.17 2.43 2.06
N GLU A 125 2.54 3.61 2.19
CA GLU A 125 3.26 4.88 2.19
C GLU A 125 4.11 5.02 3.46
N LEU A 126 5.28 5.65 3.33
CA LEU A 126 6.19 5.92 4.46
C LEU A 126 5.47 6.61 5.62
N GLU A 127 4.60 7.58 5.30
CA GLU A 127 3.81 8.33 6.28
C GLU A 127 2.88 7.44 7.10
N GLU A 128 2.21 6.47 6.46
CA GLU A 128 1.34 5.50 7.14
C GLU A 128 2.13 4.64 8.12
N LEU A 129 3.26 4.11 7.69
CA LEU A 129 4.12 3.28 8.55
C LEU A 129 4.67 4.10 9.72
N TYR A 130 5.05 5.35 9.47
CA TYR A 130 5.57 6.24 10.52
C TYR A 130 4.50 6.54 11.57
N GLU A 131 3.29 6.94 11.14
CA GLU A 131 2.21 7.31 12.06
C GLU A 131 1.65 6.10 12.82
N ASN A 132 1.44 4.96 12.15
CA ASN A 132 0.71 3.83 12.74
C ASN A 132 1.61 2.76 13.39
N CYS A 133 2.82 2.55 12.88
CA CYS A 133 3.76 1.57 13.45
C CYS A 133 4.87 2.23 14.30
N GLY A 134 5.09 3.53 14.12
CA GLY A 134 6.09 4.28 14.87
C GLY A 134 7.51 4.18 14.32
N LYS A 135 8.31 5.21 14.62
CA LYS A 135 9.68 5.41 14.11
C LYS A 135 10.61 4.23 14.38
N ALA A 136 10.57 3.66 15.60
CA ALA A 136 11.50 2.61 16.01
C ALA A 136 11.29 1.31 15.21
N GLN A 137 10.04 0.86 15.08
CA GLN A 137 9.70 -0.34 14.33
C GLN A 137 10.01 -0.17 12.84
N LEU A 138 9.62 0.97 12.26
CA LEU A 138 9.90 1.30 10.86
C LEU A 138 11.40 1.28 10.56
N ASN A 139 12.20 1.99 11.36
CA ASN A 139 13.66 2.04 11.16
C ASN A 139 14.30 0.66 11.29
N GLY A 140 13.86 -0.14 12.27
CA GLY A 140 14.33 -1.50 12.45
C GLY A 140 14.02 -2.39 11.24
N ALA A 141 12.80 -2.32 10.71
CA ALA A 141 12.38 -3.10 9.56
C ALA A 141 13.10 -2.68 8.27
N VAL A 142 13.22 -1.38 8.01
CA VAL A 142 13.93 -0.85 6.83
C VAL A 142 15.43 -1.17 6.88
N LYS A 143 16.06 -1.09 8.06
CA LYS A 143 17.47 -1.47 8.23
C LYS A 143 17.70 -2.95 7.92
N LYS A 144 16.80 -3.83 8.38
CA LYS A 144 16.86 -5.27 8.06
C LYS A 144 16.69 -5.51 6.56
N TYR A 145 15.72 -4.86 5.93
CA TYR A 145 15.50 -4.94 4.49
C TYR A 145 16.73 -4.52 3.69
N ARG A 146 17.30 -3.34 3.95
CA ARG A 146 18.47 -2.84 3.21
C ARG A 146 19.68 -3.75 3.33
N LYS A 147 19.89 -4.34 4.51
CA LYS A 147 20.97 -5.31 4.71
C LYS A 147 20.74 -6.56 3.86
N ALA A 148 19.53 -7.14 3.92
CA ALA A 148 19.19 -8.33 3.16
C ALA A 148 19.22 -8.09 1.64
N GLU A 149 18.77 -6.90 1.19
CA GLU A 149 18.84 -6.47 -0.21
C GLU A 149 20.29 -6.39 -0.69
N ASP A 150 21.16 -5.68 0.04
CA ASP A 150 22.58 -5.54 -0.32
C ASP A 150 23.30 -6.90 -0.37
N GLU A 151 23.06 -7.76 0.63
CA GLU A 151 23.60 -9.13 0.67
C GLU A 151 23.11 -9.97 -0.53
N ALA A 152 21.81 -9.93 -0.83
CA ALA A 152 21.23 -10.70 -1.94
C ALA A 152 21.71 -10.20 -3.31
N VAL A 153 21.82 -8.88 -3.50
CA VAL A 153 22.32 -8.29 -4.75
C VAL A 153 23.79 -8.66 -4.96
N LYS A 154 24.62 -8.57 -3.93
CA LYS A 154 26.04 -8.97 -4.01
C LYS A 154 26.21 -10.44 -4.36
N ALA A 155 25.43 -11.32 -3.71
CA ALA A 155 25.46 -12.75 -4.02
C ALA A 155 25.05 -13.01 -5.49
N ALA A 156 23.96 -12.40 -5.96
CA ALA A 156 23.50 -12.57 -7.34
C ALA A 156 24.52 -12.05 -8.37
N ILE A 157 25.19 -10.92 -8.10
CA ILE A 157 26.24 -10.40 -8.99
C ILE A 157 27.42 -11.37 -9.05
N ALA A 158 27.88 -11.89 -7.91
CA ALA A 158 28.97 -12.87 -7.89
C ALA A 158 28.64 -14.13 -8.69
N GLU A 159 27.41 -14.66 -8.56
CA GLU A 159 26.93 -15.80 -9.36
C GLU A 159 26.95 -15.49 -10.87
N PHE A 160 26.60 -14.26 -11.28
CA PHE A 160 26.67 -13.86 -12.69
C PHE A 160 28.11 -13.71 -13.20
N GLU A 161 29.04 -13.25 -12.36
CA GLU A 161 30.45 -13.10 -12.73
C GLU A 161 31.15 -14.46 -12.87
N GLU A 162 30.86 -15.41 -11.97
CA GLU A 162 31.39 -16.78 -12.04
C GLU A 162 30.87 -17.56 -13.26
N GLY A 163 29.65 -17.28 -13.72
CA GLY A 163 29.05 -17.91 -14.90
C GLY A 163 29.50 -17.35 -16.27
N ILE A 164 30.45 -16.40 -16.30
CA ILE A 164 31.04 -15.84 -17.53
C ILE A 164 32.32 -16.61 -17.94
N GLU A 165 32.84 -17.50 -17.08
CA GLU A 165 33.96 -18.39 -17.40
C GLU A 165 33.49 -19.62 -18.21
N ASP A 166 33.13 -19.42 -19.49
CA ASP A 166 33.03 -20.47 -20.53
C ASP A 166 33.36 -19.91 -21.93
#